data_AF-A0A1M4SMY8-F1
#
_entry.id   AF-A0A1M4SMY8-F1
#
_cell.length_a   1.000
_cell.length_b   1.000
_cell.length_c   1.000
_cell.angle_alpha   90.00
_cell.angle_beta   90.00
_cell.angle_gamma   90.00
#
_symmetry.space_group_name_H-M   'P 1'
#
loop_
_entity.id
_entity.type
_entity.pdbx_description
1 polymer ?
#
loop_
_entity_poly.entity_id
_entity_poly.type
_entity_poly.pdbx_seq_one_letter_code
_entity_poly.pdbx_strand_id
1 'polypeptide(L)'
;MEAQMLLRDSNIFPSNEVLKNVLGDTIYDVLEAFLRTITDEEYALTFEWRFYNDGKAWLCKVIYRKKTILWLSIWDGFFKTSFFFTEKHLEGIAALDISEAIKEEFSKAQPSGRLIPMIINVSDKSKINDLLTIVRFKKSLK
;
A
#
# COMPACT_ATOMS: atom_id res chain seq x y z
N MET A 1 9.68 8.72 18.58
CA MET A 1 8.45 9.41 18.15
C MET A 1 7.64 8.43 17.34
N GLU A 2 6.32 8.42 17.52
CA GLU A 2 5.44 7.64 16.66
C GLU A 2 5.44 8.25 15.25
N ALA A 3 5.35 7.39 14.22
CA ALA A 3 5.26 7.87 12.84
C ALA A 3 3.99 8.71 12.65
N GLN A 4 4.10 9.86 11.98
CA GLN A 4 2.98 10.77 11.76
C GLN A 4 2.34 10.56 10.38
N MET A 5 1.01 10.42 10.34
CA MET A 5 0.27 10.37 9.08
C MET A 5 0.11 11.79 8.49
N LEU A 6 0.31 11.92 7.18
CA LEU A 6 0.22 13.16 6.42
C LEU A 6 -1.08 13.23 5.59
N LEU A 7 -1.28 14.32 4.83
CA LEU A 7 -2.44 14.56 3.97
C LEU A 7 -3.79 14.52 4.73
N ARG A 8 -3.90 15.38 5.75
CA ARG A 8 -5.05 15.43 6.67
C ARG A 8 -6.08 16.51 6.32
N ASP A 9 -5.76 17.42 5.40
CA ASP A 9 -6.65 18.49 4.95
C ASP A 9 -7.47 18.05 3.73
N SER A 10 -8.79 18.02 3.85
CA SER A 10 -9.70 17.64 2.76
C SER A 10 -9.71 18.63 1.59
N ASN A 11 -9.22 19.85 1.78
CA ASN A 11 -9.21 20.88 0.75
C ASN A 11 -7.95 20.82 -0.14
N ILE A 12 -6.94 20.04 0.26
CA ILE A 12 -5.68 19.90 -0.47
C ILE A 12 -5.63 18.52 -1.11
N PHE A 13 -5.88 18.46 -2.41
CA PHE A 13 -5.82 17.21 -3.17
C PHE A 13 -4.37 16.68 -3.24
N PRO A 14 -4.12 15.36 -3.09
CA PRO A 14 -2.79 14.75 -3.20
C PRO A 14 -2.23 14.73 -4.64
N SER A 15 -1.97 15.91 -5.21
CA SER A 15 -1.30 16.02 -6.50
C SER A 15 0.15 15.55 -6.43
N ASN A 16 0.78 15.31 -7.58
CA ASN A 16 2.20 14.96 -7.65
C ASN A 16 3.09 15.99 -6.93
N GLU A 17 2.81 17.28 -7.08
CA GLU A 17 3.53 18.35 -6.40
C GLU A 17 3.35 18.28 -4.87
N VAL A 18 2.11 18.10 -4.39
CA VAL A 18 1.84 17.95 -2.96
C VAL A 18 2.54 16.73 -2.39
N LEU A 19 2.44 15.58 -3.08
CA LEU A 19 3.09 14.33 -2.67
C LEU A 19 4.62 14.48 -2.60
N LYS A 20 5.22 15.13 -3.61
CA LYS A 20 6.66 15.39 -3.66
C LYS A 20 7.10 16.30 -2.51
N ASN A 21 6.35 17.37 -2.25
CA ASN A 21 6.65 18.32 -1.17
C ASN A 21 6.60 17.65 0.22
N VAL A 22 5.63 16.75 0.46
CA VAL A 22 5.48 16.12 1.78
C VAL A 22 6.38 14.90 2.00
N LEU A 23 6.76 14.19 0.93
CA LEU A 23 7.63 13.00 1.03
C LEU A 23 9.12 13.31 0.83
N GLY A 24 9.44 14.43 0.20
CA GLY A 24 10.77 14.71 -0.34
C GLY A 24 11.10 13.86 -1.57
N ASP A 25 12.18 14.23 -2.27
CA ASP A 25 12.55 13.63 -3.56
C ASP A 25 12.73 12.11 -3.48
N THR A 26 13.49 11.63 -2.51
CA THR A 26 13.88 10.20 -2.45
C THR A 26 12.68 9.27 -2.29
N ILE A 27 11.75 9.58 -1.38
CA ILE A 27 10.61 8.70 -1.12
C ILE A 27 9.54 8.91 -2.20
N TYR A 28 9.39 10.14 -2.70
CA TYR A 28 8.52 10.42 -3.83
C TYR A 28 8.93 9.63 -5.09
N ASP A 29 10.22 9.56 -5.41
CA ASP A 29 10.71 8.79 -6.56
C ASP A 29 10.38 7.29 -6.43
N VAL A 30 10.44 6.74 -5.21
CA VAL A 30 10.06 5.35 -4.94
C VAL A 30 8.54 5.16 -5.12
N LEU A 31 7.73 6.08 -4.59
CA LEU A 31 6.28 6.07 -4.75
C LEU A 31 5.89 6.19 -6.23
N GLU A 32 6.47 7.13 -6.96
CA GLU A 32 6.18 7.37 -8.37
C GLU A 32 6.56 6.14 -9.21
N ALA A 33 7.74 5.56 -9.00
CA ALA A 33 8.15 4.34 -9.68
C ALA A 33 7.20 3.16 -9.39
N PHE A 34 6.77 3.01 -8.13
CA PHE A 34 5.79 2.00 -7.76
C PHE A 34 4.45 2.21 -8.46
N LEU A 35 3.88 3.42 -8.39
CA LEU A 35 2.61 3.76 -9.03
C LEU A 35 2.67 3.56 -10.55
N ARG A 36 3.75 4.02 -11.20
CA ARG A 36 3.97 3.81 -12.63
C ARG A 36 3.99 2.33 -13.00
N THR A 37 4.68 1.51 -12.20
CA THR A 37 4.79 0.06 -12.44
C THR A 37 3.42 -0.61 -12.32
N ILE A 38 2.66 -0.34 -11.26
CA ILE A 38 1.37 -1.02 -11.09
C ILE A 38 0.29 -0.57 -12.09
N THR A 39 0.47 0.58 -12.75
CA THR A 39 -0.44 1.09 -13.79
C THR A 39 -0.06 0.66 -15.20
N ASP A 40 1.06 -0.04 -15.39
CA ASP A 40 1.46 -0.52 -16.70
C ASP A 40 0.54 -1.63 -17.25
N GLU A 41 0.85 -2.14 -18.44
CA GLU A 41 0.06 -3.19 -19.08
C GLU A 41 0.14 -4.55 -18.37
N GLU A 42 1.24 -4.86 -17.66
CA GLU A 42 1.41 -6.12 -16.92
C GLU A 42 0.44 -6.17 -15.73
N TYR A 43 0.40 -5.08 -14.96
CA TYR A 43 -0.38 -5.00 -13.75
C TYR A 43 -1.81 -4.54 -14.02
N ALA A 44 -1.99 -3.57 -14.91
CA ALA A 44 -3.25 -2.96 -15.32
C ALA A 44 -4.12 -2.53 -14.12
N LEU A 45 -3.49 -2.02 -13.06
CA LEU A 45 -4.20 -1.45 -11.92
C LEU A 45 -4.49 0.02 -12.18
N THR A 46 -5.56 0.51 -11.57
CA THR A 46 -5.85 1.94 -11.49
C THR A 46 -5.81 2.36 -10.03
N PHE A 47 -5.64 3.65 -9.78
CA PHE A 47 -5.71 4.18 -8.44
C PHE A 47 -6.49 5.48 -8.38
N GLU A 48 -7.09 5.74 -7.22
CA GLU A 48 -7.86 6.95 -6.97
C GLU A 48 -7.59 7.46 -5.55
N TRP A 49 -7.47 8.77 -5.38
CA TRP A 49 -7.37 9.40 -4.07
C TRP A 49 -8.77 9.77 -3.56
N ARG A 50 -9.06 9.41 -2.32
CA ARG A 50 -10.32 9.74 -1.66
C ARG A 50 -10.05 10.23 -0.24
N PHE A 51 -10.79 11.26 0.18
CA PHE A 51 -10.77 11.71 1.56
C PHE A 51 -11.76 10.91 2.39
N TYR A 52 -11.28 10.34 3.49
CA TYR A 52 -12.04 9.54 4.44
C TYR A 52 -12.34 10.38 5.68
N ASN A 53 -13.62 10.65 5.94
CA ASN A 53 -14.06 11.53 7.04
C ASN A 53 -13.88 10.90 8.42
N ASP A 54 -14.01 9.58 8.52
CA ASP A 54 -13.78 8.79 9.73
C ASP A 54 -12.30 8.83 10.15
N GLY A 55 -11.40 8.65 9.18
CA GLY A 55 -9.96 8.76 9.38
C GLY A 55 -9.43 10.19 9.37
N LYS A 56 -10.21 11.17 8.87
CA LYS A 56 -9.79 12.54 8.49
C LYS A 56 -8.48 12.55 7.69
N ALA A 57 -8.39 11.72 6.67
CA ALA A 57 -7.19 11.60 5.83
C ALA A 57 -7.51 11.24 4.38
N TRP A 58 -6.62 11.66 3.48
CA TRP A 58 -6.55 11.12 2.13
C TRP A 58 -5.94 9.72 2.12
N LEU A 59 -6.64 8.79 1.45
CA LEU A 59 -6.14 7.47 1.13
C LEU A 59 -6.17 7.26 -0.38
N CYS A 60 -5.12 6.65 -0.90
CA CYS A 60 -5.07 6.17 -2.26
C CYS A 60 -5.60 4.73 -2.29
N LYS A 61 -6.63 4.50 -3.07
CA LYS A 61 -7.21 3.18 -3.28
C LYS A 61 -6.72 2.64 -4.61
N VAL A 62 -6.03 1.50 -4.60
CA VAL A 62 -5.57 0.81 -5.81
C VAL A 62 -6.51 -0.34 -6.14
N ILE A 63 -6.91 -0.44 -7.41
CA ILE A 63 -8.02 -1.28 -7.86
C ILE A 63 -7.61 -2.07 -9.10
N TYR A 64 -7.99 -3.36 -9.12
CA TYR A 64 -8.04 -4.16 -10.33
C TYR A 64 -9.50 -4.42 -10.69
N ARG A 65 -9.99 -3.82 -11.79
CA ARG A 65 -11.41 -3.86 -12.18
C ARG A 65 -12.31 -3.32 -11.06
N LYS A 66 -12.95 -4.21 -10.29
CA LYS A 66 -13.81 -3.87 -9.12
C LYS A 66 -13.17 -4.26 -7.78
N LYS A 67 -12.05 -4.98 -7.79
CA LYS A 67 -11.39 -5.51 -6.60
C LYS A 67 -10.36 -4.53 -6.08
N THR A 68 -10.49 -4.13 -4.82
CA THR A 68 -9.43 -3.39 -4.12
C THR A 68 -8.22 -4.29 -3.93
N ILE A 69 -7.07 -3.86 -4.44
CA ILE A 69 -5.79 -4.55 -4.27
C ILE A 69 -5.14 -4.10 -2.97
N LEU A 70 -4.94 -2.79 -2.81
CA LEU A 70 -4.37 -2.21 -1.60
C LEU A 70 -4.92 -0.81 -1.34
N TRP A 71 -4.72 -0.37 -0.11
CA TRP A 71 -4.80 1.03 0.28
C TRP A 71 -3.40 1.57 0.49
N LEU A 72 -3.19 2.84 0.15
CA LEU A 72 -1.94 3.54 0.33
C LEU A 72 -2.18 4.86 1.08
N SER A 73 -1.29 5.16 2.02
CA SER A 73 -1.30 6.39 2.82
C SER A 73 0.10 6.97 2.94
N ILE A 74 0.18 8.29 3.11
CA ILE A 74 1.44 9.02 3.22
C ILE A 74 1.74 9.29 4.69
N TRP A 75 2.96 8.99 5.10
CA TRP A 75 3.47 9.20 6.45
C TRP A 75 4.79 9.96 6.37
N ASP A 76 5.18 10.57 7.48
CA ASP A 76 6.48 11.23 7.58
C ASP A 76 7.61 10.20 7.40
N GLY A 77 8.39 10.37 6.32
CA GLY A 77 9.52 9.51 5.97
C GLY A 77 9.19 8.20 5.22
N PHE A 78 7.93 7.92 4.86
CA PHE A 78 7.57 6.72 4.08
C PHE A 78 6.13 6.78 3.53
N PHE A 79 5.79 5.91 2.59
CA PHE A 79 4.39 5.58 2.32
C PHE A 79 4.05 4.20 2.85
N LYS A 80 2.81 4.03 3.31
CA LYS A 80 2.31 2.79 3.90
C LYS A 80 1.31 2.16 2.95
N THR A 81 1.50 0.87 2.67
CA THR A 81 0.52 0.06 1.94
C THR A 81 -0.16 -0.91 2.90
N SER A 82 -1.45 -1.12 2.68
CA SER A 82 -2.28 -2.03 3.46
C SER A 82 -3.04 -2.95 2.53
N PHE A 83 -2.80 -4.25 2.66
CA PHE A 83 -3.57 -5.31 2.02
C PHE A 83 -4.45 -5.99 3.05
N PHE A 84 -5.61 -6.47 2.62
CA PHE A 84 -6.51 -7.22 3.50
C PHE A 84 -6.70 -8.63 2.95
N PHE A 85 -6.29 -9.62 3.73
CA PHE A 85 -6.42 -11.05 3.40
C PHE A 85 -7.42 -11.73 4.33
N THR A 86 -7.64 -13.01 4.13
CA THR A 86 -8.54 -13.86 4.93
C THR A 86 -7.80 -15.16 5.17
N GLU A 87 -8.24 -15.99 6.11
CA GLU A 87 -7.57 -17.26 6.45
C GLU A 87 -7.28 -18.17 5.23
N LYS A 88 -8.20 -18.24 4.26
CA LYS A 88 -7.99 -19.00 3.00
C LYS A 88 -6.81 -18.56 2.14
N HIS A 89 -6.19 -17.41 2.43
CA HIS A 89 -5.02 -16.91 1.68
C HIS A 89 -3.69 -17.22 2.39
N LEU A 90 -3.71 -17.71 3.64
CA LEU A 90 -2.51 -17.85 4.47
C LEU A 90 -1.48 -18.80 3.86
N GLU A 91 -1.92 -19.98 3.38
CA GLU A 91 -1.02 -20.93 2.71
C GLU A 91 -0.37 -20.32 1.47
N GLY A 92 -1.15 -19.60 0.66
CA GLY A 92 -0.65 -18.91 -0.52
C GLY A 92 0.38 -17.84 -0.19
N ILE A 93 0.17 -17.10 0.90
CA ILE A 93 1.12 -16.07 1.40
C ILE A 93 2.41 -16.71 1.93
N ALA A 94 2.30 -17.81 2.68
CA ALA A 94 3.45 -18.51 3.22
C ALA A 94 4.39 -19.04 2.11
N ALA A 95 3.81 -19.42 0.96
CA ALA A 95 4.54 -19.89 -0.22
C ALA A 95 5.13 -18.75 -1.10
N LEU A 96 4.85 -17.47 -0.80
CA LEU A 96 5.43 -16.37 -1.56
C LEU A 96 6.93 -16.23 -1.28
N ASP A 97 7.68 -15.94 -2.34
CA ASP A 97 9.07 -15.52 -2.27
C ASP A 97 9.12 -14.01 -1.91
N ILE A 98 8.92 -13.73 -0.62
CA ILE A 98 9.01 -12.41 0.01
C ILE A 98 9.78 -12.55 1.32
N SER A 99 10.32 -11.44 1.84
CA SER A 99 11.08 -11.48 3.08
C SER A 99 10.32 -12.10 4.26
N GLU A 100 11.02 -12.93 5.03
CA GLU A 100 10.46 -13.59 6.23
C GLU A 100 9.99 -12.58 7.28
N ALA A 101 10.61 -11.39 7.35
CA ALA A 101 10.16 -10.30 8.19
C ALA A 101 8.70 -9.88 7.89
N ILE A 102 8.31 -9.79 6.61
CA ILE A 102 6.92 -9.46 6.23
C ILE A 102 5.97 -10.58 6.65
N LYS A 103 6.37 -11.85 6.48
CA LYS A 103 5.55 -13.00 6.89
C LYS A 103 5.37 -13.04 8.41
N GLU A 104 6.44 -12.79 9.16
CA GLU A 104 6.40 -12.73 10.62
C GLU A 104 5.50 -11.59 11.12
N GLU A 105 5.65 -10.37 10.57
CA GLU A 105 4.78 -9.24 10.92
C GLU A 105 3.31 -9.54 10.59
N PHE A 106 3.05 -10.13 9.44
CA PHE A 106 1.70 -10.52 9.03
C PHE A 106 1.09 -11.59 9.93
N SER A 107 1.87 -12.58 10.38
CA SER A 107 1.38 -13.62 11.31
C SER A 107 1.01 -13.08 12.70
N LYS A 108 1.62 -11.96 13.11
CA LYS A 108 1.33 -11.25 14.37
C LYS A 108 0.18 -10.25 14.22
N ALA A 109 -0.27 -9.98 13.00
CA ALA A 109 -1.28 -8.97 12.72
C ALA A 109 -2.64 -9.35 13.31
N GLN A 110 -3.26 -8.40 14.02
CA GLN A 110 -4.58 -8.60 14.61
C GLN A 110 -5.65 -8.52 13.51
N PRO A 111 -6.52 -9.55 13.35
CA PRO A 111 -7.61 -9.49 12.40
C PRO A 111 -8.64 -8.43 12.76
N SER A 112 -9.20 -7.77 11.75
CA SER A 112 -10.41 -6.95 11.86
C SER A 112 -11.58 -7.74 11.27
N GLY A 113 -12.37 -8.37 12.14
CA GLY A 113 -13.35 -9.35 11.73
C GLY A 113 -12.68 -10.52 11.00
N ARG A 114 -13.04 -10.74 9.72
CA ARG A 114 -12.45 -11.80 8.88
C ARG A 114 -11.20 -11.36 8.12
N LEU A 115 -10.86 -10.07 8.17
CA LEU A 115 -9.78 -9.50 7.38
C LEU A 115 -8.51 -9.40 8.20
N ILE A 116 -7.43 -9.98 7.68
CA ILE A 116 -6.09 -9.92 8.28
C ILE A 116 -5.30 -8.86 7.50
N PRO A 117 -4.88 -7.75 8.15
CA PRO A 117 -4.12 -6.70 7.48
C PRO A 117 -2.66 -7.14 7.30
N MET A 118 -2.14 -6.99 6.08
CA MET A 118 -0.70 -6.99 5.82
C MET A 118 -0.27 -5.56 5.52
N ILE A 119 0.60 -5.03 6.36
CA ILE A 119 1.07 -3.65 6.30
C ILE A 119 2.52 -3.65 5.86
N ILE A 120 2.87 -2.79 4.89
CA ILE A 120 4.25 -2.59 4.47
C ILE A 120 4.52 -1.09 4.44
N ASN A 121 5.47 -0.66 5.26
CA ASN A 121 6.02 0.70 5.24
C ASN A 121 7.18 0.72 4.24
N VAL A 122 7.10 1.61 3.25
CA VAL A 122 8.07 1.72 2.17
C VAL A 122 8.78 3.07 2.25
N SER A 123 10.02 3.01 2.71
CA SER A 123 10.96 4.14 2.79
C SER A 123 11.99 4.14 1.66
N ASP A 124 12.19 2.99 1.00
CA ASP A 124 13.24 2.80 0.00
C ASP A 124 12.89 1.66 -0.98
N LYS A 125 13.76 1.46 -1.98
CA LYS A 125 13.56 0.51 -3.08
C LYS A 125 13.68 -0.96 -2.67
N SER A 126 14.30 -1.29 -1.53
CA SER A 126 14.52 -2.70 -1.13
C SER A 126 13.22 -3.47 -0.93
N LYS A 127 12.13 -2.77 -0.57
CA LYS A 127 10.81 -3.35 -0.32
C LYS A 127 9.93 -3.48 -1.57
N ILE A 128 10.35 -2.91 -2.71
CA ILE A 128 9.51 -2.83 -3.91
C ILE A 128 9.27 -4.21 -4.51
N ASN A 129 10.28 -5.09 -4.56
CA ASN A 129 10.10 -6.43 -5.13
C ASN A 129 9.08 -7.25 -4.33
N ASP A 130 9.21 -7.28 -3.01
CA ASP A 130 8.25 -7.96 -2.13
C ASP A 130 6.84 -7.39 -2.31
N LEU A 131 6.72 -6.05 -2.32
CA LEU A 131 5.45 -5.36 -2.52
C LEU A 131 4.79 -5.74 -3.85
N LEU A 132 5.56 -5.77 -4.94
CA LEU A 132 5.07 -6.14 -6.27
C LEU A 132 4.68 -7.63 -6.35
N THR A 133 5.39 -8.51 -5.65
CA THR A 133 5.01 -9.93 -5.51
C THR A 133 3.66 -10.06 -4.81
N ILE A 134 3.43 -9.30 -3.73
CA ILE A 134 2.17 -9.31 -2.98
C ILE A 134 1.03 -8.68 -3.80
N VAL A 135 1.31 -7.63 -4.57
CA VAL A 135 0.36 -7.05 -5.53
C VAL A 135 -0.08 -8.10 -6.55
N ARG A 136 0.85 -8.84 -7.16
CA ARG A 136 0.55 -9.91 -8.14
C ARG A 136 -0.28 -11.02 -7.49
N PHE A 137 0.09 -11.45 -6.30
CA PHE A 137 -0.68 -12.43 -5.54
C PHE A 137 -2.10 -11.93 -5.26
N LYS A 138 -2.26 -10.74 -4.67
CA LYS A 138 -3.57 -10.16 -4.37
C LYS A 138 -4.42 -9.99 -5.64
N LYS A 139 -3.80 -9.63 -6.77
CA LYS A 139 -4.45 -9.53 -8.08
C LYS A 139 -4.94 -10.88 -8.59
N SER A 140 -4.22 -11.99 -8.35
CA SER A 140 -4.61 -13.33 -8.83
C SER A 140 -5.73 -13.98 -8.02
N LEU A 141 -5.95 -13.56 -6.76
CA LEU A 141 -7.02 -14.09 -5.91
C LEU A 141 -8.42 -13.89 -6.51
N LYS A 142 -9.28 -14.89 -6.40
CA LYS A 142 -10.70 -14.83 -6.80
C LYS A 142 -11.56 -14.08 -5.79
#